data_AF-A0A6L4AEW7-F1
#
_entry.id   AF-A0A6L4AEW7-F1
#
_cell.length_a   1.000
_cell.length_b   1.000
_cell.length_c   1.000
_cell.angle_alpha   90.00
_cell.angle_beta   90.00
_cell.angle_gamma   90.00
#
_symmetry.space_group_name_H-M   'P 1'
#
loop_
_entity.id
_entity.type
_entity.pdbx_description
1 polymer ?
#
loop_
_entity_poly.entity_id
_entity_poly.type
_entity_poly.pdbx_seq_one_letter_code
_entity_poly.pdbx_strand_id
1 'polypeptide(L)'
;MALFSKKSPVVPTAAPALPACTLTRDGQTLALDAESSALLYAAWDRKRQADEAKADLDAMNARLLEAYGPGCTLEIPGQAKLTLTERESVRITEPHTLKALLGGRFDDLVNTRIEYTTSDKLKALLADADHPLSDAVRACCTFGASSSVTYRPVKP
;
A
#
# COMPACT_ATOMS: atom_id res chain seq x y z
N MET A 1 13.77 68.04 26.75
CA MET A 1 14.55 66.93 26.17
C MET A 1 13.72 65.66 26.28
N ALA A 2 13.07 65.24 25.19
CA ALA A 2 12.24 64.04 25.15
C ALA A 2 12.96 62.93 24.36
N LEU A 3 13.15 61.78 25.01
CA LEU A 3 13.75 60.57 24.46
C LEU A 3 12.74 59.85 23.55
N PHE A 4 12.99 59.84 22.23
CA PHE A 4 12.27 58.97 21.29
C PHE A 4 12.96 57.60 21.25
N SER A 5 12.35 56.60 21.89
CA SER A 5 12.71 55.19 21.73
C SER A 5 12.17 54.67 20.41
N LYS A 6 13.07 54.34 19.47
CA LYS A 6 12.72 53.73 18.18
C LYS A 6 12.29 52.27 18.42
N LYS A 7 11.01 52.00 18.16
CA LYS A 7 10.46 50.65 18.08
C LYS A 7 10.95 50.02 16.77
N SER A 8 11.89 49.08 16.83
CA SER A 8 12.31 48.30 15.67
C SER A 8 11.17 47.39 15.20
N PRO A 9 10.91 47.28 13.88
CA PRO A 9 9.90 46.36 13.37
C PRO A 9 10.41 44.92 13.47
N VAL A 10 9.60 44.05 14.07
CA VAL A 10 9.79 42.60 14.05
C VAL A 10 9.52 42.14 12.61
N VAL A 11 10.57 41.67 11.94
CA VAL A 11 10.44 40.99 10.64
C VAL A 11 9.70 39.67 10.88
N PRO A 12 8.60 39.38 10.17
CA PRO A 12 7.99 38.06 10.23
C PRO A 12 8.97 37.05 9.61
N THR A 13 9.56 36.20 10.46
CA THR A 13 10.35 35.05 10.03
C THR A 13 9.46 34.16 9.16
N ALA A 14 9.66 34.23 7.84
CA ALA A 14 9.06 33.30 6.90
C ALA A 14 9.52 31.89 7.29
N ALA A 15 8.58 30.99 7.58
CA ALA A 15 8.86 29.58 7.73
C ALA A 15 9.63 29.09 6.49
N PRO A 16 10.63 28.20 6.63
CA PRO A 16 11.37 27.70 5.49
C PRO A 16 10.39 27.09 4.51
N ALA A 17 10.28 27.68 3.32
CA ALA A 17 9.41 27.18 2.27
C ALA A 17 9.88 25.76 1.93
N LEU A 18 8.99 24.78 2.15
CA LEU A 18 9.22 23.40 1.74
C LEU A 18 9.59 23.39 0.24
N PRO A 19 10.50 22.50 -0.20
CA PRO A 19 10.87 22.44 -1.62
C PRO A 19 9.63 22.25 -2.50
N ALA A 20 9.59 22.93 -3.64
CA ALA A 20 8.45 22.82 -4.56
C ALA A 20 8.30 21.37 -5.03
N CYS A 21 7.14 20.77 -4.77
CA CYS A 21 6.81 19.46 -5.30
C CYS A 21 6.42 19.57 -6.77
N THR A 22 6.58 18.48 -7.52
CA THR A 22 6.23 18.45 -8.95
C THR A 22 5.22 17.35 -9.26
N LEU A 23 4.28 17.65 -10.15
CA LEU A 23 3.34 16.70 -10.74
C LEU A 23 3.82 16.40 -12.15
N THR A 24 4.05 15.12 -12.46
CA THR A 24 4.20 14.69 -13.85
C THR A 24 2.89 14.08 -14.32
N ARG A 25 2.27 14.70 -15.33
CA ARG A 25 1.05 14.18 -15.98
C ARG A 25 1.20 14.36 -17.49
N ASP A 26 0.92 13.31 -18.25
CA ASP A 26 0.97 13.33 -19.72
C ASP A 26 2.29 13.87 -20.30
N GLY A 27 3.42 13.54 -19.66
CA GLY A 27 4.76 13.98 -20.06
C GLY A 27 5.09 15.44 -19.70
N GLN A 28 4.17 16.17 -19.07
CA GLN A 28 4.38 17.53 -18.59
C GLN A 28 4.69 17.51 -17.09
N THR A 29 5.73 18.25 -16.70
CA THR A 29 6.08 18.48 -15.29
C THR A 29 5.57 19.85 -14.88
N LEU A 30 4.63 19.88 -13.95
CA LEU A 30 4.04 21.09 -13.38
C LEU A 30 4.48 21.24 -11.93
N ALA A 31 4.67 22.49 -11.48
CA ALA A 31 4.86 22.76 -10.06
C ALA A 31 3.54 22.53 -9.31
N LEU A 32 3.58 21.81 -8.19
CA LEU A 32 2.46 21.78 -7.26
C LEU A 32 2.32 23.13 -6.59
N ASP A 33 1.07 23.50 -6.28
CA ASP A 33 0.80 24.61 -5.38
C ASP A 33 1.30 24.31 -3.96
N ALA A 34 1.36 25.35 -3.13
CA ALA A 34 1.92 25.27 -1.78
C ALA A 34 1.10 24.36 -0.85
N GLU A 35 -0.23 24.30 -1.01
CA GLU A 35 -1.11 23.47 -0.17
C GLU A 35 -0.92 21.99 -0.51
N SER A 36 -0.94 21.65 -1.80
CA SER A 36 -0.67 20.30 -2.28
C SER A 36 0.74 19.82 -1.93
N SER A 37 1.74 20.70 -2.03
CA SER A 37 3.11 20.39 -1.64
C SER A 37 3.23 20.11 -0.14
N ALA A 38 2.60 20.95 0.69
CA ALA A 38 2.58 20.73 2.14
C ALA A 38 1.91 19.40 2.50
N LEU A 39 0.77 19.08 1.85
CA LEU A 39 0.09 17.81 2.05
C LEU A 39 0.96 16.61 1.65
N LEU A 40 1.70 16.70 0.53
CA LEU A 40 2.58 15.62 0.07
C LEU A 40 3.71 15.34 1.07
N TYR A 41 4.36 16.37 1.61
CA TYR A 41 5.36 16.22 2.67
C TYR A 41 4.75 15.61 3.93
N ALA A 42 3.59 16.10 4.34
CA ALA A 42 2.90 15.64 5.52
C ALA A 42 2.48 14.16 5.40
N ALA A 43 2.09 13.72 4.19
CA ALA A 43 1.74 12.34 3.91
C ALA A 43 2.97 11.41 3.86
N TRP A 44 4.08 11.87 3.26
CA TRP A 44 5.34 11.13 3.23
C TRP A 44 5.92 10.91 4.63
N ASP A 45 5.92 11.95 5.46
CA ASP A 45 6.41 11.87 6.84
C ASP A 45 5.58 10.89 7.68
N ARG A 46 4.25 10.97 7.59
CA ARG A 46 3.34 10.01 8.24
C ARG A 46 3.58 8.57 7.78
N LYS A 47 3.84 8.37 6.49
CA LYS A 47 4.18 7.02 6.00
C LYS A 47 5.49 6.54 6.61
N ARG A 48 6.52 7.38 6.67
CA ARG A 48 7.79 6.98 7.30
C ARG A 48 7.60 6.56 8.75
N GLN A 49 6.84 7.35 9.52
CA GLN A 49 6.52 7.02 10.91
C GLN A 49 5.72 5.71 11.01
N ALA A 50 4.77 5.47 10.10
CA ALA A 50 4.00 4.22 10.07
C ALA A 50 4.87 3.00 9.71
N ASP A 51 5.78 3.15 8.74
CA ASP A 51 6.70 2.09 8.34
C ASP A 51 7.69 1.77 9.48
N GLU A 52 8.18 2.79 10.21
CA GLU A 52 9.03 2.63 11.40
C GLU A 52 8.28 1.97 12.55
N ALA A 53 7.09 2.48 12.91
CA ALA A 53 6.27 1.89 13.97
C ALA A 53 5.86 0.45 13.64
N LYS A 54 5.63 0.13 12.36
CA LYS A 54 5.38 -1.24 11.91
C LYS A 54 6.62 -2.12 12.08
N ALA A 55 7.80 -1.64 11.70
CA ALA A 55 9.04 -2.38 11.88
C ALA A 55 9.30 -2.68 13.38
N ASP A 56 9.06 -1.70 14.24
CA ASP A 56 9.18 -1.88 15.70
C ASP A 56 8.16 -2.89 16.23
N LEU A 57 6.91 -2.80 15.79
CA LEU A 57 5.86 -3.77 16.16
C LEU A 57 6.22 -5.18 15.70
N ASP A 58 6.70 -5.33 14.47
CA ASP A 58 7.12 -6.62 13.91
C ASP A 58 8.30 -7.21 14.71
N ALA A 59 9.25 -6.36 15.13
CA ALA A 59 10.34 -6.78 16.01
C ALA A 59 9.85 -7.21 17.41
N MET A 60 8.88 -6.50 18.00
CA MET A 60 8.27 -6.90 19.28
C MET A 60 7.50 -8.22 19.14
N ASN A 61 6.73 -8.39 18.08
CA ASN A 61 5.99 -9.63 17.80
C ASN A 61 6.94 -10.81 17.61
N ALA A 62 8.07 -10.61 16.91
CA ALA A 62 9.10 -11.64 16.76
C ALA A 62 9.67 -12.07 18.12
N ARG A 63 9.95 -11.12 19.02
CA ARG A 63 10.41 -11.43 20.39
C ARG A 63 9.35 -12.15 21.22
N LEU A 64 8.07 -11.81 21.07
CA LEU A 64 6.98 -12.50 21.74
C LEU A 64 6.83 -13.94 21.22
N LEU A 65 6.94 -14.14 19.91
CA LEU A 65 6.95 -15.47 19.30
C LEU A 65 8.14 -16.30 19.77
N GLU A 66 9.34 -15.72 19.86
CA GLU A 66 10.53 -16.41 20.36
C GLU A 66 10.39 -16.79 21.84
N ALA A 67 9.79 -15.93 22.67
CA ALA A 67 9.67 -16.18 24.10
C ALA A 67 8.59 -17.20 24.47
N TYR A 68 7.44 -17.18 23.79
CA TYR A 68 6.26 -17.98 24.19
C TYR A 68 5.90 -19.10 23.20
N GLY A 69 6.44 -19.05 21.98
CA GLY A 69 6.09 -19.98 20.90
C GLY A 69 4.68 -19.76 20.34
N PRO A 70 4.35 -20.41 19.21
CA PRO A 70 3.01 -20.38 18.63
C PRO A 70 2.02 -21.22 19.43
N GLY A 71 0.72 -20.99 19.22
CA GLY A 71 -0.38 -21.73 19.83
C GLY A 71 -0.87 -21.16 21.18
N CYS A 72 -0.29 -20.07 21.66
CA CYS A 72 -0.71 -19.41 22.89
C CYS A 72 -1.45 -18.10 22.63
N THR A 73 -2.16 -17.64 23.66
CA THR A 73 -2.84 -16.34 23.66
C THR A 73 -2.29 -15.50 24.80
N LEU A 74 -1.90 -14.27 24.49
CA LEU A 74 -1.53 -13.24 25.45
C LEU A 74 -2.69 -12.24 25.57
N GLU A 75 -2.99 -11.79 26.78
CA GLU A 75 -4.08 -10.86 27.04
C GLU A 75 -3.57 -9.63 27.80
N ILE A 76 -4.00 -8.46 27.33
CA ILE A 76 -3.90 -7.20 28.04
C ILE A 76 -5.31 -6.89 28.58
N PRO A 77 -5.55 -7.07 29.89
CA PRO A 77 -6.89 -6.95 30.47
C PRO A 77 -7.59 -5.66 30.08
N GLY A 78 -8.78 -5.77 29.49
CA GLY A 78 -9.61 -4.64 29.06
C GLY A 78 -9.11 -3.87 27.83
N GLN A 79 -8.04 -4.33 27.15
CA GLN A 79 -7.46 -3.64 26.00
C GLN A 79 -7.38 -4.53 24.76
N ALA A 80 -6.67 -5.67 24.84
CA ALA A 80 -6.36 -6.47 23.66
C ALA A 80 -6.09 -7.94 23.98
N LYS A 81 -6.37 -8.80 23.00
CA LYS A 81 -6.04 -10.21 23.03
C LYS A 81 -5.18 -10.52 21.80
N LEU A 82 -3.98 -11.03 22.01
CA LEU A 82 -3.03 -11.39 20.97
C LEU A 82 -2.96 -12.91 20.90
N THR A 83 -3.15 -13.47 19.71
CA THR A 83 -2.98 -14.91 19.49
C THR A 83 -1.70 -15.11 18.69
N LEU A 84 -0.76 -15.86 19.25
CA LEU A 84 0.46 -16.22 18.56
C LEU A 84 0.19 -17.45 17.71
N THR A 85 0.20 -17.28 16.38
CA THR A 85 -0.06 -18.38 15.45
C THR A 85 1.11 -18.54 14.50
N GLU A 86 1.56 -19.77 14.31
CA GLU A 86 2.44 -20.12 13.21
C GLU A 86 1.59 -20.52 12.01
N ARG A 87 1.91 -19.96 10.85
CA ARG A 87 1.31 -20.35 9.59
C ARG A 87 2.40 -20.80 8.66
N GLU A 88 2.48 -22.10 8.43
CA GLU A 88 3.27 -22.62 7.34
C GLU A 88 2.53 -22.37 6.01
N SER A 89 3.21 -21.72 5.07
CA SER A 89 2.70 -21.54 3.71
C SER A 89 3.55 -22.35 2.75
N VAL A 90 3.00 -23.44 2.25
CA VAL A 90 3.65 -24.24 1.20
C VAL A 90 3.20 -23.70 -0.16
N ARG A 91 4.16 -23.32 -1.01
CA ARG A 91 3.92 -22.96 -2.41
C ARG A 91 4.30 -24.12 -3.31
N ILE A 92 3.37 -24.55 -4.14
CA ILE A 92 3.63 -25.51 -5.20
C ILE A 92 4.33 -24.77 -6.36
N THR A 93 5.59 -25.11 -6.63
CA THR A 93 6.36 -24.53 -7.74
C THR A 93 6.24 -25.35 -9.03
N GLU A 94 6.14 -26.68 -8.92
CA GLU A 94 6.09 -27.62 -10.04
C GLU A 94 4.81 -28.48 -9.96
N PRO A 95 3.63 -27.94 -10.33
CA PRO A 95 2.35 -28.61 -10.13
C PRO A 95 2.22 -29.91 -10.92
N HIS A 96 2.78 -29.97 -12.14
CA HIS A 96 2.73 -31.17 -12.98
C HIS A 96 3.58 -32.30 -12.38
N THR A 97 4.78 -31.99 -11.91
CA THR A 97 5.66 -32.95 -11.24
C THR A 97 5.04 -33.44 -9.94
N LEU A 98 4.45 -32.53 -9.15
CA LEU A 98 3.77 -32.89 -7.91
C LEU A 98 2.55 -33.79 -8.17
N LYS A 99 1.79 -33.54 -9.25
CA LYS A 99 0.66 -34.39 -9.67
C LYS A 99 1.12 -35.78 -10.10
N ALA A 100 2.25 -35.89 -10.80
CA ALA A 100 2.83 -37.18 -11.16
C ALA A 100 3.26 -37.99 -9.92
N LEU A 101 3.80 -37.33 -8.88
CA LEU A 101 4.22 -37.98 -7.64
C LEU A 101 3.05 -38.39 -6.74
N LEU A 102 2.06 -37.52 -6.57
CA LEU A 102 0.90 -37.76 -5.70
C LEU A 102 -0.17 -38.63 -6.36
N GLY A 103 -0.15 -38.75 -7.69
CA GLY A 103 -1.11 -39.52 -8.47
C GLY A 103 -2.56 -39.10 -8.17
N GLY A 104 -3.42 -40.09 -7.91
CA GLY A 104 -4.85 -39.86 -7.65
C GLY A 104 -5.15 -39.06 -6.36
N ARG A 105 -4.18 -38.87 -5.46
CA ARG A 105 -4.37 -38.06 -4.25
C ARG A 105 -4.16 -36.57 -4.46
N PHE A 106 -3.65 -36.16 -5.63
CA PHE A 106 -3.36 -34.76 -5.89
C PHE A 106 -4.59 -33.86 -5.74
N ASP A 107 -5.71 -34.26 -6.35
CA ASP A 107 -6.94 -33.46 -6.37
C ASP A 107 -7.67 -33.45 -5.00
N ASP A 108 -7.30 -34.35 -4.08
CA ASP A 108 -7.76 -34.39 -2.67
C ASP A 108 -6.94 -33.44 -1.77
N LEU A 109 -5.66 -33.25 -2.09
CA LEU A 109 -4.72 -32.50 -1.25
C LEU A 109 -4.47 -31.07 -1.76
N VAL A 110 -4.78 -30.78 -3.02
CA VAL A 110 -4.47 -29.49 -3.67
C VAL A 110 -5.75 -28.81 -4.14
N ASN A 111 -6.04 -27.64 -3.58
CA ASN A 111 -7.11 -26.79 -4.06
C ASN A 111 -6.63 -25.96 -5.27
N THR A 112 -7.22 -26.22 -6.45
CA THR A 112 -6.88 -25.51 -7.68
C THR A 112 -7.78 -24.28 -7.83
N ARG A 113 -7.16 -23.10 -7.82
CA ARG A 113 -7.83 -21.83 -8.13
C ARG A 113 -7.33 -21.30 -9.47
N ILE A 114 -8.26 -21.04 -10.39
CA ILE A 114 -7.97 -20.35 -11.65
C ILE A 114 -8.36 -18.89 -11.47
N GLU A 115 -7.42 -18.00 -11.73
CA GLU A 115 -7.64 -16.55 -11.71
C GLU A 115 -7.50 -16.00 -13.12
N TYR A 116 -8.56 -15.35 -13.62
CA TYR A 116 -8.55 -14.68 -14.91
C TYR A 116 -8.25 -13.19 -14.72
N THR A 117 -7.18 -12.71 -15.35
CA THR A 117 -6.84 -11.30 -15.40
C THR A 117 -7.23 -10.71 -16.75
N THR A 118 -7.84 -9.53 -16.74
CA THR A 118 -8.27 -8.87 -17.98
C THR A 118 -7.08 -8.27 -18.73
N SER A 119 -6.93 -8.62 -20.00
CA SER A 119 -5.95 -7.99 -20.88
C SER A 119 -6.40 -6.59 -21.32
N ASP A 120 -5.45 -5.77 -21.78
CA ASP A 120 -5.78 -4.41 -22.25
C ASP A 120 -6.65 -4.41 -23.52
N LYS A 121 -6.55 -5.46 -24.36
CA LYS A 121 -7.45 -5.64 -25.51
C LYS A 121 -8.89 -5.87 -25.08
N LEU A 122 -9.11 -6.67 -24.04
CA LEU A 122 -10.44 -6.90 -23.49
C LEU A 122 -11.00 -5.61 -22.87
N LYS A 123 -10.17 -4.86 -22.14
CA LYS A 123 -10.57 -3.55 -21.59
C LYS A 123 -10.95 -2.55 -22.69
N ALA A 124 -10.19 -2.52 -23.80
CA ALA A 124 -10.50 -1.67 -24.94
C ALA A 124 -11.84 -2.03 -25.60
N LEU A 125 -12.10 -3.33 -25.80
CA LEU A 125 -13.39 -3.81 -26.31
C LEU A 125 -14.54 -3.42 -25.37
N LEU A 126 -14.35 -3.59 -24.06
CA LEU A 126 -15.35 -3.20 -23.07
C LEU A 126 -15.60 -1.69 -23.06
N ALA A 127 -14.61 -0.85 -23.41
CA ALA A 127 -14.74 0.61 -23.47
C ALA A 127 -15.40 1.10 -24.77
N ASP A 128 -15.37 0.30 -25.83
CA ASP A 128 -16.00 0.59 -27.13
C ASP A 128 -17.49 0.22 -27.08
N ALA A 129 -18.36 1.23 -27.05
CA ALA A 129 -19.81 1.04 -27.01
C ALA A 129 -20.38 0.60 -28.37
N ASP A 130 -19.66 0.82 -29.47
CA ASP A 130 -20.11 0.48 -30.82
C ASP A 130 -19.71 -0.95 -31.21
N HIS A 131 -18.88 -1.61 -30.38
CA HIS A 131 -18.49 -2.99 -30.62
C HIS A 131 -19.70 -3.93 -30.38
N PRO A 132 -20.06 -4.79 -31.36
CA PRO A 132 -21.30 -5.59 -31.30
C PRO A 132 -21.36 -6.60 -30.15
N LEU A 133 -20.20 -6.94 -29.56
CA LEU A 133 -20.11 -7.81 -28.39
C LEU A 133 -19.99 -7.06 -27.05
N SER A 134 -19.90 -5.72 -27.06
CA SER A 134 -19.57 -4.93 -25.86
C SER A 134 -20.56 -5.19 -24.73
N ASP A 135 -21.87 -5.08 -25.00
CA ASP A 135 -22.91 -5.29 -23.99
C ASP A 135 -22.91 -6.70 -23.39
N ALA A 136 -22.78 -7.72 -24.25
CA ALA A 136 -22.76 -9.12 -23.82
C ALA A 136 -21.52 -9.44 -22.95
N VAL A 137 -20.37 -8.88 -23.29
CA VAL A 137 -19.12 -9.10 -22.51
C VAL A 137 -19.14 -8.26 -21.23
N ARG A 138 -19.67 -7.03 -21.25
CA ARG A 138 -19.84 -6.18 -20.06
C ARG A 138 -20.77 -6.84 -19.03
N ALA A 139 -21.83 -7.52 -19.46
CA ALA A 139 -22.74 -8.25 -18.57
C ALA A 139 -22.05 -9.37 -17.76
N CYS A 140 -20.95 -9.92 -18.28
CA CYS A 140 -20.15 -10.95 -17.59
C CYS A 140 -19.05 -10.37 -16.68
N CYS A 141 -18.90 -9.04 -16.63
CA CYS A 141 -17.81 -8.38 -15.91
C CYS A 141 -18.35 -7.49 -14.77
N THR A 142 -17.66 -7.50 -13.64
CA THR A 142 -17.90 -6.53 -12.57
C THR A 142 -16.87 -5.41 -12.66
N PHE A 143 -17.33 -4.17 -12.74
CA PHE A 143 -16.46 -2.99 -12.82
C PHE A 143 -16.25 -2.42 -11.42
N GLY A 144 -15.00 -2.41 -10.97
CA GLY A 144 -14.57 -1.73 -9.76
C GLY A 144 -13.48 -0.73 -10.08
N ALA A 145 -13.59 0.50 -9.58
CA ALA A 145 -12.51 1.46 -9.63
C ALA A 145 -11.77 1.44 -8.28
N SER A 146 -10.45 1.29 -8.32
CA SER A 146 -9.59 1.42 -7.14
C SER A 146 -8.46 2.39 -7.45
N SER A 147 -8.27 3.40 -6.62
CA SER A 147 -7.12 4.30 -6.65
C SER A 147 -6.15 3.90 -5.55
N SER A 148 -4.86 3.87 -5.85
CA SER A 148 -3.82 3.56 -4.87
C SER A 148 -2.76 4.64 -4.85
N VAL A 149 -2.25 4.96 -3.66
CA VAL A 149 -1.10 5.83 -3.48
C VAL A 149 0.07 4.96 -3.05
N THR A 150 1.08 4.88 -3.91
CA THR A 150 2.30 4.11 -3.63
C THR A 150 3.45 5.07 -3.38
N TYR A 151 4.03 5.02 -2.19
CA TYR A 151 5.23 5.77 -1.90
C TYR A 151 6.44 4.84 -1.94
N ARG A 152 7.50 5.29 -2.61
CA ARG A 152 8.80 4.62 -2.68
C ARG A 152 9.89 5.64 -2.36
N PRO A 153 10.90 5.29 -1.55
CA PRO A 153 12.06 6.15 -1.40
C PRO A 153 12.79 6.25 -2.74
N VAL A 154 13.23 7.45 -3.12
CA VAL A 154 14.17 7.63 -4.23
C VAL A 154 15.56 7.32 -3.68
N LYS A 155 16.28 6.39 -4.31
CA LYS A 155 17.68 6.10 -3.95
C LYS A 155 18.52 7.35 -4.22
N PRO A 156 19.39 7.78 -3.28
CA PRO A 156 20.32 8.90 -3.53
C PRO A 156 21.30 8.57 -4.66
#